data_AF-A0A0H3ZQA9-F1
#
_entry.id   AF-A0A0H3ZQA9-F1
#
_cell.length_a   1.000
_cell.length_b   1.000
_cell.length_c   1.000
_cell.angle_alpha   90.00
_cell.angle_beta   90.00
_cell.angle_gamma   90.00
#
_symmetry.space_group_name_H-M   'P 1'
#
loop_
_entity.id
_entity.type
_entity.pdbx_description
1 polymer ?
#
loop_
_entity_poly.entity_id
_entity_poly.type
_entity_poly.pdbx_seq_one_letter_code
_entity_poly.pdbx_strand_id
1 'polypeptide(L)'
;MVLEARYPDLYQEFIDVSAESDALLVKRVFELGRISGAKNNDDKSRGLGLKRSGDIAAKFNARIHIRQENFELVLFYSDGQLSRHEVSYGLQKLQGTHICFDFFLD
;
A
#
# COMPACT_ATOMS: atom_id res chain seq x y z
N MET A 1 -10.44 6.24 16.42
CA MET A 1 -10.39 5.66 15.04
C MET A 1 -9.61 4.33 15.03
N VAL A 2 -9.77 3.41 14.05
CA VAL A 2 -9.06 2.10 14.06
C VAL A 2 -7.53 2.27 14.05
N LEU A 3 -7.01 3.21 13.26
CA LEU A 3 -5.58 3.49 13.16
C LEU A 3 -5.00 3.96 14.50
N GLU A 4 -5.62 4.97 15.11
CA GLU A 4 -5.27 5.51 16.43
C GLU A 4 -5.26 4.45 17.53
N ALA A 5 -6.26 3.56 17.58
CA ALA A 5 -6.37 2.56 18.64
C ALA A 5 -5.38 1.39 18.49
N ARG A 6 -4.97 1.05 17.26
CA ARG A 6 -4.22 -0.19 16.97
C ARG A 6 -2.80 0.05 16.46
N TYR A 7 -2.55 1.20 15.86
CA TYR A 7 -1.28 1.58 15.24
C TYR A 7 -1.00 3.06 15.58
N PRO A 8 -0.80 3.40 16.87
CA PRO A 8 -0.68 4.80 17.31
C PRO A 8 0.48 5.53 16.63
N ASP A 9 1.63 4.87 16.44
CA ASP A 9 2.78 5.47 15.75
C ASP A 9 2.44 5.83 14.30
N LEU A 10 1.73 4.93 13.60
CA LEU A 10 1.26 5.14 12.24
C LEU A 10 0.18 6.22 12.20
N TYR A 11 -0.68 6.30 13.23
CA TYR A 11 -1.66 7.35 13.33
C TYR A 11 -1.02 8.73 13.49
N GLN A 12 0.05 8.86 14.27
CA GLN A 12 0.80 10.12 14.36
C GLN A 12 1.45 10.52 13.03
N GLU A 13 1.95 9.54 12.25
CA GLU A 13 2.50 9.77 10.90
C GLU A 13 1.44 10.33 9.92
N PHE A 14 0.17 9.95 10.10
CA PHE A 14 -0.94 10.27 9.19
C PHE A 14 -2.06 11.12 9.82
N ILE A 15 -1.76 11.86 10.89
CA ILE A 15 -2.78 12.60 11.66
C ILE A 15 -3.40 13.74 10.86
N ASP A 16 -2.62 14.36 9.98
CA ASP A 16 -3.11 15.36 9.03
C ASP A 16 -3.80 14.65 7.86
N VAL A 17 -5.14 14.69 7.89
CA VAL A 17 -5.98 14.09 6.85
C VAL A 17 -5.93 14.97 5.60
N SER A 18 -5.04 14.62 4.68
CA SER A 18 -5.06 15.09 3.31
C SER A 18 -5.61 13.99 2.40
N ALA A 19 -6.06 14.34 1.19
CA ALA A 19 -6.42 13.34 0.20
C ALA A 19 -5.24 12.40 -0.13
N GLU A 20 -4.01 12.83 0.14
CA GLU A 20 -2.79 12.04 -0.07
C GLU A 20 -2.52 11.02 1.04
N SER A 21 -3.06 11.26 2.24
CA SER A 21 -2.81 10.41 3.41
C SER A 21 -3.31 8.98 3.18
N ASP A 22 -4.40 8.79 2.43
CA ASP A 22 -4.93 7.47 2.09
C ASP A 22 -3.99 6.69 1.16
N ALA A 23 -3.48 7.32 0.10
CA ALA A 23 -2.56 6.68 -0.84
C ALA A 23 -1.23 6.33 -0.16
N LEU A 24 -0.70 7.25 0.64
CA LEU A 24 0.53 7.04 1.39
C LEU A 24 0.39 5.96 2.47
N LEU A 25 -0.77 5.86 3.12
CA LEU A 25 -1.07 4.76 4.03
C LEU A 25 -1.03 3.40 3.30
N VAL A 26 -1.62 3.31 2.11
CA VAL A 26 -1.55 2.10 1.27
C VAL A 26 -0.11 1.78 0.89
N LYS A 27 0.69 2.77 0.49
CA LYS A 27 2.14 2.59 0.27
C LYS A 27 2.82 2.00 1.51
N ARG A 28 2.51 2.52 2.71
CA ARG A 28 3.08 2.04 3.97
C ARG A 28 2.78 0.57 4.24
N VAL A 29 1.60 0.09 3.84
CA VAL A 29 1.22 -1.33 3.94
C VAL A 29 2.13 -2.22 3.09
N PHE A 30 2.54 -1.78 1.90
CA PHE A 30 3.49 -2.52 1.05
C PHE A 30 4.93 -2.45 1.57
N GLU A 31 5.32 -1.39 2.28
CA GLU A 31 6.69 -1.27 2.82
C GLU A 31 6.88 -2.03 4.15
N LEU A 32 5.96 -1.86 5.10
CA LEU A 32 6.10 -2.40 6.45
C LEU A 32 5.31 -3.68 6.68
N GLY A 33 4.20 -3.88 5.97
CA GLY A 33 3.21 -4.88 6.33
C GLY A 33 2.66 -4.67 7.74
N ARG A 34 2.12 -5.74 8.33
CA ARG A 34 1.55 -5.80 9.70
C ARG A 34 0.38 -4.85 9.99
N ILE A 35 -0.01 -4.05 9.03
CA ILE A 35 -1.22 -3.24 9.03
C ILE A 35 -2.35 -4.12 8.50
N SER A 36 -3.31 -4.45 9.37
CA SER A 36 -4.43 -5.34 9.05
C SER A 36 -5.74 -4.87 9.68
N GLY A 37 -6.84 -5.05 8.95
CA GLY A 37 -8.20 -4.85 9.45
C GLY A 37 -8.72 -5.95 10.38
N ALA A 38 -7.98 -7.06 10.57
CA ALA A 38 -8.41 -8.17 11.44
C ALA A 38 -8.54 -7.74 12.90
N LYS A 39 -9.67 -8.06 13.56
CA LYS A 39 -9.97 -7.64 14.95
C LYS A 39 -8.98 -8.19 15.99
N ASN A 40 -8.42 -9.39 15.78
CA ASN A 40 -7.47 -10.03 16.68
C ASN A 40 -6.10 -10.11 15.99
N ASN A 41 -5.18 -9.22 16.37
CA ASN A 41 -3.86 -9.06 15.76
C ASN A 41 -2.72 -9.66 16.59
N ASP A 42 -3.04 -10.58 17.51
CA ASP A 42 -2.05 -11.20 18.41
C ASP A 42 -1.01 -12.04 17.66
N ASP A 43 -1.30 -12.40 16.40
CA ASP A 43 -0.39 -13.12 15.52
C ASP A 43 0.47 -12.14 14.70
N LYS A 44 1.77 -12.12 15.04
CA LYS A 44 2.82 -11.30 14.39
C LYS A 44 2.96 -11.56 12.88
N SER A 45 2.33 -12.61 12.36
CA SER A 45 2.38 -13.00 10.94
C SER A 45 1.27 -12.36 10.09
N ARG A 46 0.23 -11.77 10.70
CA ARG A 46 -0.88 -11.13 9.97
C ARG A 46 -0.45 -9.81 9.31
N GLY A 47 -1.09 -9.47 8.20
CA GLY A 47 -0.81 -8.24 7.45
C GLY A 47 0.50 -8.25 6.66
N LEU A 48 1.15 -9.41 6.48
CA LEU A 48 2.41 -9.50 5.72
C LEU A 48 2.21 -9.74 4.22
N GLY A 49 1.00 -10.07 3.77
CA GLY A 49 0.72 -10.45 2.38
C GLY A 49 1.17 -9.39 1.38
N LEU A 50 0.67 -8.16 1.51
CA LEU A 50 1.00 -7.06 0.59
C LEU A 50 2.49 -6.68 0.65
N LYS A 51 3.10 -6.70 1.84
CA LYS A 51 4.54 -6.50 2.00
C LYS A 51 5.35 -7.53 1.22
N ARG A 52 5.00 -8.83 1.37
CA ARG A 52 5.66 -9.89 0.62
C ARG A 52 5.43 -9.77 -0.89
N SER A 53 4.25 -9.36 -1.32
CA SER A 53 3.99 -9.10 -2.74
C SER A 53 4.87 -7.96 -3.27
N GLY A 54 5.07 -6.89 -2.47
CA GLY A 54 6.04 -5.84 -2.75
C GLY A 54 7.48 -6.35 -2.85
N ASP A 55 7.92 -7.18 -1.90
CA ASP A 55 9.25 -7.79 -1.93
C ASP A 55 9.49 -8.63 -3.19
N ILE A 56 8.47 -9.37 -3.66
CA ILE A 56 8.57 -10.15 -4.89
C ILE A 56 8.59 -9.22 -6.10
N ALA A 57 7.69 -8.24 -6.18
CA ALA A 57 7.69 -7.24 -7.26
C ALA A 57 9.06 -6.55 -7.39
N ALA A 58 9.69 -6.24 -6.26
CA ALA A 58 11.01 -5.63 -6.22
C ALA A 58 12.10 -6.45 -6.91
N LYS A 59 12.07 -7.79 -6.75
CA LYS A 59 13.05 -8.70 -7.38
C LYS A 59 12.98 -8.72 -8.90
N PHE A 60 11.85 -8.31 -9.47
CA PHE A 60 11.61 -8.32 -10.91
C PHE A 60 11.49 -6.92 -11.52
N ASN A 61 11.87 -5.87 -10.78
CA ASN A 61 11.69 -4.48 -11.19
C ASN A 61 10.26 -4.19 -11.70
N ALA A 62 9.29 -4.84 -11.05
CA ALA A 62 7.89 -4.80 -11.47
C ALA A 62 7.24 -3.46 -11.07
N ARG A 63 6.09 -3.20 -11.65
CA ARG A 63 5.19 -2.11 -11.21
C ARG A 63 3.99 -2.71 -10.51
N ILE A 64 3.50 -2.04 -9.49
CA ILE A 64 2.24 -2.40 -8.83
C ILE A 64 1.27 -1.23 -8.99
N HIS A 65 0.14 -1.48 -9.64
CA HIS A 65 -0.96 -0.54 -9.75
C HIS A 65 -2.01 -0.85 -8.70
N ILE A 66 -2.36 0.11 -7.84
CA ILE A 66 -3.31 -0.06 -6.76
C ILE A 66 -4.43 0.98 -6.91
N ARG A 67 -5.54 0.55 -7.49
CA ARG A 67 -6.74 1.36 -7.66
C ARG A 67 -7.65 1.22 -6.44
N GLN A 68 -7.93 2.33 -5.77
CA GLN A 68 -8.93 2.46 -4.72
C GLN A 68 -10.18 3.14 -5.26
N GLU A 69 -11.11 3.59 -4.42
CA GLU A 69 -12.42 4.09 -4.86
C GLU A 69 -12.30 5.23 -5.90
N ASN A 70 -11.47 6.23 -5.64
CA ASN A 70 -11.38 7.48 -6.40
C ASN A 70 -9.94 7.94 -6.69
N PHE A 71 -8.93 7.16 -6.28
CA PHE A 71 -7.53 7.35 -6.65
C PHE A 71 -6.81 6.07 -7.07
N GLU A 72 -5.67 6.21 -7.74
CA GLU A 72 -4.72 5.14 -8.05
C GLU A 72 -3.35 5.50 -7.47
N LEU A 73 -2.72 4.53 -6.81
CA LEU A 73 -1.31 4.56 -6.41
C LEU A 73 -0.53 3.59 -7.30
N VAL A 74 0.53 4.08 -7.94
CA VAL A 74 1.47 3.24 -8.69
C VAL A 74 2.79 3.18 -7.95
N LEU A 75 3.26 1.97 -7.66
CA LEU A 75 4.55 1.69 -7.05
C LEU A 75 5.52 1.20 -8.12
N PHE A 76 6.65 1.89 -8.27
CA PHE A 76 7.70 1.53 -9.21
C PHE A 76 8.87 0.92 -8.45
N TYR A 77 9.21 -0.32 -8.77
CA TYR A 77 10.38 -0.98 -8.21
C TYR A 77 11.52 -1.01 -9.21
N SER A 78 12.73 -0.76 -8.73
CA SER A 78 13.97 -0.94 -9.48
C SER A 78 15.11 -1.31 -8.52
N ASP A 79 16.07 -2.10 -9.01
CA ASP A 79 17.24 -2.53 -8.25
C ASP A 79 16.88 -3.20 -6.91
N GLY A 80 15.80 -3.99 -6.89
CA GLY A 80 15.39 -4.73 -5.69
C GLY A 80 14.69 -3.88 -4.61
N GLN A 81 14.34 -2.62 -4.88
CA GLN A 81 13.71 -1.71 -3.93
C GLN A 81 12.62 -0.84 -4.57
N LEU A 82 11.76 -0.23 -3.74
CA LEU A 82 10.81 0.78 -4.20
C LEU A 82 11.58 2.06 -4.53
N SER A 83 11.57 2.46 -5.81
CA SER A 83 12.34 3.62 -6.26
C SER A 83 11.52 4.90 -6.28
N ARG A 84 10.25 4.82 -6.66
CA ARG A 84 9.32 5.94 -6.64
C ARG A 84 7.87 5.46 -6.59
N HIS A 85 6.97 6.40 -6.37
CA HIS A 85 5.53 6.19 -6.49
C HIS A 85 4.87 7.38 -7.19
N GLU A 86 3.71 7.15 -7.78
CA GLU A 86 2.85 8.17 -8.36
C GLU A 86 1.44 8.01 -7.84
N VAL A 87 0.71 9.11 -7.67
CA VAL A 87 -0.70 9.07 -7.26
C VAL A 87 -1.55 9.91 -8.20
N SER A 88 -2.66 9.33 -8.64
CA SER A 88 -3.66 9.97 -9.50
C SER A 88 -4.99 10.04 -8.76
N TYR A 89 -5.51 11.25 -8.54
CA TYR A 89 -6.81 11.49 -7.86
C TYR A 89 -7.91 11.86 -8.86
N GLY A 90 -9.16 11.91 -8.39
CA GLY A 90 -10.31 12.33 -9.21
C GLY A 90 -10.73 11.30 -10.25
N LEU A 91 -10.32 10.04 -10.07
CA LEU A 91 -10.66 8.95 -10.98
C LEU A 91 -12.11 8.51 -10.79
N GLN A 92 -12.74 8.01 -11.87
CA GLN A 92 -14.11 7.53 -11.83
C GLN A 92 -14.31 6.45 -10.78
N LYS A 93 -15.32 6.62 -9.92
CA LYS A 93 -15.60 5.72 -8.78
C LYS A 93 -15.59 4.25 -9.19
N LEU A 94 -14.74 3.46 -8.52
CA LEU A 94 -14.71 2.01 -8.57
C LEU A 94 -15.14 1.47 -7.20
N GLN A 95 -16.07 0.53 -7.14
CA GLN A 95 -16.40 -0.12 -5.87
C GLN A 95 -15.42 -1.25 -5.58
N GLY A 96 -14.50 -0.98 -4.64
CA GLY A 96 -13.53 -1.96 -4.16
C GLY A 96 -12.09 -1.54 -4.45
N THR A 97 -11.19 -2.52 -4.33
CA THR A 97 -9.76 -2.35 -4.56
C THR A 97 -9.34 -3.27 -5.72
N HIS A 98 -8.60 -2.73 -6.68
CA HIS A 98 -7.99 -3.50 -7.76
C HIS A 98 -6.47 -3.35 -7.70
N ILE A 99 -5.74 -4.48 -7.73
CA ILE A 99 -4.28 -4.50 -7.65
C ILE A 99 -3.74 -5.29 -8.83
N CYS A 100 -2.95 -4.64 -9.70
CA CYS A 100 -2.25 -5.29 -10.80
C CYS A 100 -0.74 -5.32 -10.53
N PHE A 101 -0.09 -6.41 -10.93
CA PHE A 101 1.36 -6.57 -10.88
C PHE A 101 1.86 -6.72 -12.31
N ASP A 102 2.65 -5.75 -12.77
CA ASP A 102 3.20 -5.73 -14.11
C ASP A 102 4.65 -6.17 -14.06
N PHE A 103 4.89 -7.39 -14.53
CA PHE A 103 6.23 -7.96 -14.69
C PHE A 103 6.68 -7.80 -16.14
N PHE A 104 7.85 -7.20 -16.32
CA PHE A 104 8.45 -7.01 -17.64
C PHE A 104 9.34 -8.22 -17.96
N LEU A 105 9.03 -8.90 -19.06
CA LEU A 105 9.79 -10.02 -19.58
C LEU A 105 10.61 -9.48 -20.75
N ASP A 106 11.91 -9.23 -20.52
CA ASP A 106 12.88 -8.99 -21.59
C ASP A 106 13.34 -10.33 -22.19
#